data_AF-A0A7Y2VJ99-F1
#
_entry.id   AF-A0A7Y2VJ99-F1
#
_cell.length_a   1.000
_cell.length_b   1.000
_cell.length_c   1.000
_cell.angle_alpha   90.00
_cell.angle_beta   90.00
_cell.angle_gamma   90.00
#
_symmetry.space_group_name_H-M   'P 1'
#
loop_
_entity.id
_entity.type
_entity.pdbx_description
1 polymer ?
#
loop_
_entity_poly.entity_id
_entity_poly.type
_entity_poly.pdbx_seq_one_letter_code
_entity_poly.pdbx_strand_id
1 'polypeptide(L)'
;MLNAWSLILIALAYMGLLFAIAWVGDKKRIAHNHRNVQALIYSLSLGVYCTSWTFYGAVGSAATTGWGFLPIYIGPVLVMLFGTDLIRRIATTSRDQRITSIADYIAYRYGRSHAIAVLVTVAAVIGSVPYIALQLKGITNGFDVITRSTGAPPGWSSDLSLYLALALALFAMLFGTRNMDASEHHRGLMWAIAFESMVKL
;
A
#
# COMPACT_ATOMS: atom_id res chain seq x y z
N MET A 1 -6.78 21.72 -21.26
CA MET A 1 -5.69 21.68 -20.27
C MET A 1 -6.30 21.23 -18.95
N LEU A 2 -5.73 20.24 -18.27
CA LEU A 2 -6.27 19.75 -16.99
C LEU A 2 -6.04 20.81 -15.92
N ASN A 3 -7.12 21.36 -15.36
CA ASN A 3 -7.06 22.31 -14.24
C ASN A 3 -6.85 21.55 -12.92
N ALA A 4 -6.20 22.17 -11.92
CA ALA A 4 -5.99 21.56 -10.60
C ALA A 4 -7.28 21.00 -9.97
N TRP A 5 -8.39 21.71 -10.12
CA TRP A 5 -9.72 21.25 -9.67
C TRP A 5 -10.19 19.98 -10.39
N SER A 6 -9.92 19.86 -11.69
CA SER A 6 -10.25 18.66 -12.45
C SER A 6 -9.42 17.45 -12.01
N LEU A 7 -8.15 17.65 -11.67
CA LEU A 7 -7.28 16.58 -11.14
C LEU A 7 -7.77 16.09 -9.77
N ILE A 8 -8.15 17.02 -8.89
CA ILE A 8 -8.72 16.68 -7.56
C ILE A 8 -10.02 15.90 -7.72
N LEU A 9 -10.92 16.33 -8.63
CA LEU A 9 -12.17 15.61 -8.90
C LEU A 9 -11.93 14.21 -9.45
N ILE A 10 -10.99 14.03 -10.38
CA ILE A 10 -10.63 12.72 -10.92
C ILE A 10 -10.05 11.82 -9.82
N ALA A 11 -9.17 12.36 -8.96
CA ALA A 11 -8.60 11.61 -7.84
C ALA A 11 -9.67 11.17 -6.83
N LEU A 12 -10.59 12.07 -6.46
CA LEU A 12 -11.72 11.77 -5.58
C LEU A 12 -12.66 10.73 -6.22
N ALA A 13 -12.96 10.86 -7.51
CA ALA A 13 -13.79 9.89 -8.24
C ALA A 13 -13.13 8.51 -8.29
N TYR A 14 -11.81 8.46 -8.53
CA TYR A 14 -11.05 7.22 -8.53
C TYR A 14 -11.00 6.57 -7.13
N MET A 15 -10.78 7.35 -6.07
CA MET A 15 -10.88 6.85 -4.69
C MET A 15 -12.29 6.34 -4.38
N GLY A 16 -13.34 7.05 -4.83
CA GLY A 16 -14.72 6.62 -4.70
C GLY A 16 -15.01 5.32 -5.45
N LEU A 17 -14.41 5.12 -6.62
CA LEU A 17 -14.50 3.87 -7.38
C LEU A 17 -13.82 2.72 -6.63
N LEU A 18 -12.59 2.91 -6.16
CA LEU A 18 -11.88 1.90 -5.35
C LEU A 18 -12.66 1.56 -4.08
N PHE A 19 -13.26 2.55 -3.45
CA PHE A 19 -14.15 2.38 -2.29
C PHE A 19 -15.38 1.53 -2.65
N ALA A 20 -16.05 1.83 -3.77
CA ALA A 20 -17.19 1.06 -4.23
C ALA A 20 -16.80 -0.40 -4.50
N ILE A 21 -15.63 -0.63 -5.11
CA ILE A 21 -15.09 -1.99 -5.35
C ILE A 21 -14.83 -2.71 -4.04
N ALA A 22 -14.22 -2.05 -3.05
CA ALA A 22 -13.97 -2.63 -1.74
C ALA A 22 -15.27 -3.00 -1.03
N TRP A 23 -16.26 -2.09 -1.02
CA TRP A 23 -17.56 -2.32 -0.39
C TRP A 23 -18.34 -3.46 -1.05
N VAL A 24 -18.33 -3.52 -2.39
CA VAL A 24 -18.94 -4.60 -3.15
C VAL A 24 -18.21 -5.92 -2.91
N GLY A 25 -16.87 -5.90 -2.81
CA GLY A 25 -16.03 -7.06 -2.52
C GLY A 25 -16.27 -7.66 -1.14
N ASP A 26 -16.55 -6.83 -0.12
CA ASP A 26 -16.95 -7.29 1.21
C ASP A 26 -18.36 -7.93 1.21
N LYS A 27 -19.31 -7.33 0.48
CA LYS A 27 -20.71 -7.81 0.44
C LYS A 27 -20.88 -9.09 -0.37
N LYS A 28 -20.06 -9.32 -1.39
CA LYS A 28 -20.15 -10.46 -2.29
C LYS A 28 -19.24 -11.60 -1.82
N ARG A 29 -19.82 -12.68 -1.27
CA ARG A 29 -19.18 -14.00 -1.09
C ARG A 29 -18.73 -14.68 -2.41
N ILE A 30 -18.69 -13.95 -3.54
CA ILE A 30 -18.45 -14.47 -4.90
C ILE A 30 -17.11 -15.21 -5.00
N ALA A 31 -16.10 -14.84 -4.20
CA ALA A 31 -14.81 -15.50 -4.23
C ALA A 31 -14.78 -16.90 -3.58
N HIS A 32 -15.82 -17.37 -2.89
CA HIS A 32 -15.70 -18.59 -2.08
C HIS A 32 -15.53 -19.87 -2.92
N ASN A 33 -16.09 -19.92 -4.13
CA ASN A 33 -16.12 -21.15 -4.93
C ASN A 33 -15.02 -21.27 -6.00
N HIS A 34 -14.26 -20.21 -6.31
CA HIS A 34 -13.34 -20.22 -7.46
C HIS A 34 -11.89 -19.98 -7.01
N ARG A 35 -11.15 -21.08 -6.81
CA ARG A 35 -9.72 -21.07 -6.40
C ARG A 35 -8.84 -20.23 -7.32
N ASN A 36 -9.11 -20.26 -8.63
CA ASN A 36 -8.34 -19.50 -9.62
C ASN A 36 -8.52 -17.98 -9.45
N VAL A 37 -9.73 -17.54 -9.10
CA VAL A 37 -10.02 -16.11 -8.87
C VAL A 37 -9.32 -15.62 -7.60
N GLN A 38 -9.29 -16.43 -6.55
CA GLN A 38 -8.54 -16.09 -5.33
C GLN A 38 -7.03 -15.99 -5.59
N ALA A 39 -6.47 -16.92 -6.36
CA ALA A 39 -5.06 -16.89 -6.73
C ALA A 39 -4.71 -15.65 -7.56
N LEU A 40 -5.58 -15.31 -8.52
CA LEU A 40 -5.42 -14.11 -9.35
C LEU A 40 -5.45 -12.83 -8.49
N ILE A 41 -6.47 -12.67 -7.66
CA ILE A 41 -6.63 -11.49 -6.78
C ILE A 41 -5.45 -11.39 -5.81
N TYR A 42 -5.02 -12.50 -5.21
CA TYR A 42 -3.86 -12.51 -4.33
C TYR A 42 -2.59 -12.09 -5.09
N SER A 43 -2.36 -12.62 -6.30
CA SER A 43 -1.22 -12.23 -7.13
C SER A 43 -1.25 -10.75 -7.51
N LEU A 44 -2.40 -10.22 -7.93
CA LEU A 44 -2.51 -8.80 -8.25
C LEU A 44 -2.38 -7.92 -7.00
N SER A 45 -2.83 -8.39 -5.84
CA SER A 45 -2.70 -7.62 -4.60
C SER A 45 -1.24 -7.42 -4.16
N LEU A 46 -0.34 -8.35 -4.52
CA LEU A 46 1.10 -8.17 -4.33
C LEU A 46 1.65 -7.00 -5.17
N GLY A 47 0.93 -6.60 -6.22
CA GLY A 47 1.21 -5.40 -7.01
C GLY A 47 1.16 -4.09 -6.23
N VAL A 48 0.63 -4.08 -4.99
CA VAL A 48 0.73 -2.92 -4.09
C VAL A 48 2.18 -2.53 -3.80
N TYR A 49 3.12 -3.46 -4.00
CA TYR A 49 4.56 -3.20 -3.96
C TYR A 49 4.97 -2.08 -4.93
N CYS A 50 4.29 -1.95 -6.07
CA CYS A 50 4.52 -0.90 -7.05
C CYS A 50 3.81 0.39 -6.62
N THR A 51 4.56 1.27 -5.96
CA THR A 51 4.08 2.55 -5.43
C THR A 51 4.60 3.73 -6.24
N SER A 52 4.32 4.96 -5.82
CA SER A 52 4.93 6.18 -6.39
C SER A 52 6.46 6.07 -6.46
N TRP A 53 7.10 5.31 -5.57
CA TRP A 53 8.54 5.04 -5.59
C TRP A 53 9.00 4.29 -6.85
N THR A 54 8.21 3.37 -7.39
CA THR A 54 8.58 2.66 -8.62
C THR A 54 8.49 3.59 -9.84
N PHE A 55 7.51 4.50 -9.87
CA PHE A 55 7.38 5.44 -10.99
C PHE A 55 8.43 6.56 -10.94
N TYR A 56 8.64 7.19 -9.79
CA TYR A 56 9.58 8.32 -9.67
C TYR A 56 11.01 7.87 -9.36
N GLY A 57 11.16 6.93 -8.41
CA GLY A 57 12.46 6.48 -7.92
C GLY A 57 13.17 5.55 -8.91
N ALA A 58 12.49 4.55 -9.47
CA ALA A 58 13.13 3.63 -10.40
C ALA A 58 13.49 4.30 -11.73
N VAL A 59 12.61 5.15 -12.27
CA VAL A 59 12.90 5.93 -13.50
C VAL A 59 14.02 6.95 -13.25
N GLY A 60 14.00 7.65 -12.11
CA GLY A 60 15.08 8.57 -11.74
C GLY A 60 16.43 7.87 -11.55
N SER A 61 16.41 6.69 -10.92
CA SER A 61 17.59 5.82 -10.78
C SER A 61 18.07 5.31 -12.13
N ALA A 62 17.16 4.96 -13.05
CA ALA A 62 17.49 4.56 -14.40
C ALA A 62 18.16 5.70 -15.20
N ALA A 63 17.65 6.92 -15.05
CA ALA A 63 18.21 8.10 -15.71
C ALA A 63 19.60 8.50 -15.17
N THR A 64 19.88 8.26 -13.89
CA THR A 64 21.12 8.73 -13.23
C THR A 64 22.20 7.65 -13.09
N THR A 65 21.80 6.42 -12.77
CA THR A 65 22.70 5.29 -12.45
C THR A 65 22.51 4.09 -13.38
N GLY A 66 21.58 4.16 -14.34
CA GLY A 66 21.28 3.08 -15.27
C GLY A 66 20.61 1.89 -14.58
N TRP A 67 21.36 0.81 -14.34
CA TRP A 67 20.82 -0.44 -13.80
C TRP A 67 20.65 -0.44 -12.27
N GLY A 68 20.87 0.68 -11.60
CA GLY A 68 20.78 0.80 -10.14
C GLY A 68 19.39 0.47 -9.56
N PHE A 69 18.34 0.49 -10.38
CA PHE A 69 16.99 0.10 -9.96
C PHE A 69 16.78 -1.43 -9.91
N LEU A 70 17.55 -2.24 -10.65
CA LEU A 70 17.30 -3.67 -10.81
C LEU A 70 17.23 -4.46 -9.48
N PRO A 71 18.14 -4.23 -8.51
CA PRO A 71 18.16 -5.00 -7.27
C PRO A 71 16.86 -4.92 -6.47
N ILE A 72 16.12 -3.80 -6.55
CA ILE A 72 14.86 -3.61 -5.83
C ILE A 72 13.77 -4.57 -6.34
N TYR A 73 13.83 -4.97 -7.61
CA TYR A 73 12.88 -5.90 -8.21
C TYR A 73 13.35 -7.35 -8.14
N ILE A 74 14.67 -7.56 -8.31
CA ILE A 74 15.25 -8.90 -8.22
C ILE A 74 15.15 -9.46 -6.80
N GLY A 75 15.34 -8.65 -5.76
CA GLY A 75 15.27 -9.09 -4.36
C GLY A 75 13.95 -9.81 -4.03
N PRO A 76 12.78 -9.18 -4.23
CA PRO A 76 11.49 -9.82 -4.04
C PRO A 76 11.29 -11.08 -4.89
N VAL A 77 11.77 -11.09 -6.15
CA VAL A 77 11.71 -12.27 -7.01
C VAL A 77 12.51 -13.43 -6.42
N LEU A 78 13.73 -13.18 -5.95
CA LEU A 78 14.56 -14.20 -5.30
C LEU A 78 13.91 -14.71 -4.01
N VAL A 79 13.33 -13.82 -3.19
CA VAL A 79 12.61 -14.22 -1.98
C VAL A 79 11.38 -15.07 -2.33
N MET A 80 10.67 -14.75 -3.42
CA MET A 80 9.51 -15.52 -3.84
C MET A 80 9.88 -16.83 -4.53
N LEU A 81 11.10 -16.99 -5.05
CA LEU A 81 11.57 -18.25 -5.64
C LEU A 81 12.21 -19.17 -4.60
N PHE A 82 13.13 -18.64 -3.79
CA PHE A 82 13.92 -19.41 -2.83
C PHE A 82 13.38 -19.37 -1.40
N GLY A 83 12.61 -18.32 -1.05
CA GLY A 83 12.04 -18.12 0.28
C GLY A 83 10.59 -18.59 0.43
N THR A 84 10.04 -19.32 -0.54
CA THR A 84 8.64 -19.83 -0.49
C THR A 84 8.35 -20.62 0.78
N ASP A 85 9.26 -21.50 1.19
CA ASP A 85 9.12 -22.28 2.42
C ASP A 85 9.12 -21.42 3.67
N LEU A 86 9.92 -20.34 3.69
CA LEU A 86 9.94 -19.39 4.79
C LEU A 86 8.60 -18.65 4.88
N ILE A 87 8.11 -18.11 3.75
CA ILE A 87 6.83 -17.41 3.69
C ILE A 87 5.69 -18.34 4.11
N ARG A 88 5.70 -19.59 3.64
CA ARG A 88 4.71 -20.60 4.00
C ARG A 88 4.72 -20.87 5.50
N ARG A 89 5.90 -21.06 6.10
CA ARG A 89 6.05 -21.28 7.56
C ARG A 89 5.57 -20.08 8.38
N ILE A 90 5.88 -18.85 7.94
CA ILE A 90 5.37 -17.63 8.59
C ILE A 90 3.84 -17.63 8.52
N ALA A 91 3.25 -17.85 7.34
CA ALA A 91 1.81 -17.82 7.15
C ALA A 91 1.07 -18.90 7.95
N THR A 92 1.59 -20.13 8.00
CA THR A 92 0.99 -21.22 8.78
C THR A 92 1.06 -20.94 10.28
N THR A 93 2.23 -20.57 10.79
CA THR A 93 2.40 -20.27 12.22
C THR A 93 1.54 -19.09 12.65
N SER A 94 1.47 -18.03 11.84
CA SER A 94 0.62 -16.88 12.14
C SER A 94 -0.86 -17.26 12.19
N ARG A 95 -1.31 -18.14 11.28
CA ARG A 95 -2.69 -18.62 11.26
C ARG A 95 -3.00 -19.52 12.45
N ASP A 96 -2.13 -20.48 12.76
CA ASP A 96 -2.34 -21.46 13.83
C ASP A 96 -2.32 -20.81 15.22
N GLN A 97 -1.48 -19.78 15.39
CA GLN A 97 -1.33 -19.05 16.65
C GLN A 97 -2.17 -17.76 16.72
N ARG A 98 -3.00 -17.48 15.70
CA ARG A 98 -3.81 -16.25 15.58
C ARG A 98 -3.00 -14.97 15.76
N ILE A 99 -1.79 -14.95 15.22
CA ILE A 99 -0.89 -13.79 15.24
C ILE A 99 -1.28 -12.88 14.07
N THR A 100 -1.60 -11.63 14.39
CA THR A 100 -2.09 -10.64 13.40
C THR A 100 -1.05 -9.57 13.05
N SER A 101 0.06 -9.47 13.79
CA SER A 101 1.10 -8.46 13.57
C SER A 101 2.51 -9.07 13.43
N ILE A 102 3.40 -8.35 12.74
CA ILE A 102 4.82 -8.74 12.61
C ILE A 102 5.52 -8.69 13.97
N ALA A 103 5.16 -7.72 14.81
CA ALA A 103 5.72 -7.59 16.17
C ALA A 103 5.39 -8.80 17.03
N ASP A 104 4.14 -9.27 16.98
CA ASP A 104 3.71 -10.46 17.70
C ASP A 104 4.33 -11.73 17.13
N TYR A 105 4.53 -11.80 15.81
CA TYR A 105 5.20 -12.93 15.18
C TYR A 105 6.65 -13.07 15.66
N ILE A 106 7.38 -11.94 15.69
CA ILE A 106 8.76 -11.93 16.18
C ILE A 106 8.78 -12.25 17.67
N ALA A 107 7.94 -11.62 18.48
CA ALA A 107 7.84 -11.90 19.92
C ALA A 107 7.52 -13.38 20.21
N TYR A 108 6.61 -13.99 19.45
CA TYR A 108 6.26 -15.41 19.54
C TYR A 108 7.49 -16.31 19.33
N ARG A 109 8.36 -15.97 18.36
CA ARG A 109 9.59 -16.71 18.10
C ARG A 109 10.61 -16.64 19.24
N TYR A 110 10.53 -15.61 20.08
CA TYR A 110 11.39 -15.40 21.26
C TYR A 110 10.66 -15.66 22.59
N GLY A 111 9.75 -16.64 22.62
CA GLY A 111 9.08 -17.06 23.85
C GLY A 111 7.96 -16.12 24.32
N ARG A 112 7.31 -15.41 23.39
CA ARG A 112 6.24 -14.42 23.65
C ARG A 112 6.71 -13.24 24.52
N SER A 113 7.96 -12.81 24.34
CA SER A 113 8.53 -11.67 25.06
C SER A 113 7.82 -10.35 24.69
N HIS A 114 7.15 -9.74 25.67
CA HIS A 114 6.50 -8.44 25.50
C HIS A 114 7.50 -7.33 25.16
N ALA A 115 8.71 -7.38 25.71
CA ALA A 115 9.75 -6.38 25.44
C ALA A 115 10.15 -6.36 23.95
N ILE A 116 10.25 -7.54 23.33
CA ILE A 116 10.55 -7.67 21.90
C ILE A 116 9.39 -7.15 21.04
N ALA A 117 8.15 -7.46 21.42
CA ALA A 117 6.97 -6.94 20.73
C ALA A 117 6.97 -5.40 20.73
N VAL A 118 7.23 -4.77 21.88
CA VAL A 118 7.30 -3.31 22.01
C VAL A 118 8.42 -2.74 21.15
N LEU A 119 9.62 -3.32 21.20
CA LEU A 119 10.76 -2.86 20.42
C LEU A 119 10.47 -2.90 18.91
N VAL A 120 9.93 -4.01 18.42
CA VAL A 120 9.58 -4.17 17.00
C VAL A 120 8.48 -3.18 16.60
N THR A 121 7.48 -2.98 17.46
CA THR A 121 6.39 -2.01 17.20
C THR A 121 6.94 -0.59 17.10
N VAL A 122 7.79 -0.17 18.04
CA VAL A 122 8.43 1.15 18.02
C VAL A 122 9.29 1.32 16.76
N ALA A 123 10.10 0.31 16.41
CA ALA A 123 10.90 0.34 15.20
C ALA A 123 10.04 0.43 13.93
N ALA A 124 8.93 -0.30 13.86
CA ALA A 124 7.98 -0.26 12.75
C ALA A 124 7.31 1.12 12.62
N VAL A 125 6.93 1.75 13.73
CA VAL A 125 6.37 3.11 13.74
C VAL A 125 7.40 4.13 13.27
N ILE A 126 8.61 4.09 13.83
CA ILE A 126 9.71 4.99 13.45
C ILE A 126 10.06 4.86 11.96
N GLY A 127 9.99 3.64 11.39
CA GLY A 127 10.21 3.42 9.96
C GLY A 127 9.04 3.84 9.07
N SER A 128 7.80 3.59 9.51
CA SER A 128 6.60 3.82 8.69
C SER A 128 6.25 5.30 8.56
N VAL A 129 6.40 6.09 9.62
CA VAL A 129 6.11 7.53 9.61
C VAL A 129 6.88 8.31 8.53
N PRO A 130 8.23 8.24 8.46
CA PRO A 130 8.99 8.94 7.44
C PRO A 130 8.73 8.35 6.05
N TYR A 131 8.45 7.04 5.94
CA TYR A 131 8.09 6.43 4.67
C TYR A 131 6.77 7.00 4.12
N ILE A 132 5.73 7.14 4.96
CA ILE A 132 4.47 7.79 4.57
C ILE A 132 4.72 9.24 4.16
N ALA A 133 5.56 9.97 4.90
CA ALA A 133 5.92 11.35 4.55
C ALA A 133 6.61 11.44 3.17
N LEU A 134 7.52 10.51 2.85
CA LEU A 134 8.16 10.42 1.53
C LEU A 134 7.17 10.12 0.41
N GLN A 135 6.18 9.25 0.66
CA GLN A 135 5.12 8.94 -0.31
C GLN A 135 4.24 10.16 -0.59
N LEU A 136 3.85 10.90 0.45
CA LEU A 136 3.09 12.16 0.31
C LEU A 136 3.88 13.21 -0.49
N LYS A 137 5.18 13.35 -0.21
CA LYS A 137 6.08 14.22 -0.98
C LYS A 137 6.19 13.81 -2.44
N GLY A 138 6.21 12.50 -2.73
CA GLY A 138 6.19 11.99 -4.10
C GLY A 138 4.93 12.40 -4.87
N ILE A 139 3.77 12.32 -4.22
CA ILE A 139 2.49 12.75 -4.82
C ILE A 139 2.52 14.25 -5.10
N THR A 140 2.92 15.07 -4.13
CA THR A 140 2.86 16.53 -4.27
C THR A 140 3.87 17.07 -5.27
N ASN A 141 5.05 16.45 -5.37
CA ASN A 141 6.01 16.73 -6.44
C ASN A 141 5.43 16.41 -7.83
N GLY A 142 4.74 15.28 -7.98
CA GLY A 142 4.08 14.92 -9.23
C GLY A 142 3.01 15.94 -9.65
N PHE A 143 2.19 16.37 -8.69
CA PHE A 143 1.20 17.44 -8.92
C PHE A 143 1.86 18.77 -9.30
N ASP A 144 2.96 19.16 -8.64
CA ASP A 144 3.68 20.39 -8.94
C ASP A 144 4.22 20.37 -10.39
N VAL A 145 4.81 19.25 -10.83
CA VAL A 145 5.29 19.10 -12.22
C VAL A 145 4.16 19.28 -13.24
N ILE A 146 2.98 18.70 -12.97
CA ILE A 146 1.82 18.81 -13.87
C ILE A 146 1.24 20.23 -13.85
N THR A 147 1.16 20.85 -12.67
CA THR A 147 0.46 22.13 -12.46
C THR A 147 1.32 23.35 -12.79
N ARG A 148 2.66 23.24 -12.80
CA ARG A 148 3.58 24.30 -13.28
C ARG A 148 3.26 24.75 -14.70
N SER A 149 2.73 23.86 -15.53
CA SER A 149 2.26 24.17 -16.89
C SER A 149 1.01 25.09 -16.93
N THR A 150 0.34 25.30 -15.79
CA THR A 150 -0.92 26.05 -15.66
C THR A 150 -0.84 27.33 -14.84
N GLY A 151 0.36 27.71 -14.36
CA GLY A 151 0.59 29.01 -13.71
C GLY A 151 0.09 29.13 -12.25
N ALA A 152 0.09 28.04 -11.49
CA ALA A 152 -0.35 28.08 -10.08
C ALA A 152 0.54 28.97 -9.19
N PRO A 153 -0.05 29.72 -8.22
CA PRO A 153 0.70 30.59 -7.32
C PRO A 153 1.69 29.85 -6.39
N PRO A 154 2.78 30.51 -5.97
CA PRO A 154 3.76 29.94 -5.03
C PRO A 154 3.09 29.59 -3.69
N GLY A 155 3.32 28.38 -3.16
CA GLY A 155 2.78 27.92 -1.87
C GLY A 155 1.64 26.90 -1.95
N TRP A 156 0.99 26.76 -3.11
CA TRP A 156 -0.12 25.80 -3.31
C TRP A 156 0.28 24.35 -2.95
N SER A 157 1.50 23.93 -3.26
CA SER A 157 1.98 22.56 -3.03
C SER A 157 2.04 22.16 -1.55
N SER A 158 2.32 23.12 -0.65
CA SER A 158 2.35 22.86 0.80
C SER A 158 0.95 22.65 1.34
N ASP A 159 0.02 23.53 0.98
CA ASP A 159 -1.39 23.43 1.39
C ASP A 159 -2.03 22.15 0.84
N LEU A 160 -1.73 21.81 -0.43
CA LEU A 160 -2.17 20.57 -1.06
C LEU A 160 -1.67 19.33 -0.34
N SER A 161 -0.42 19.33 0.15
CA SER A 161 0.15 18.20 0.90
C SER A 161 -0.64 17.95 2.19
N LEU A 162 -1.00 19.02 2.91
CA LEU A 162 -1.79 18.94 4.14
C LEU A 162 -3.22 18.46 3.86
N TYR A 163 -3.89 19.02 2.84
CA TYR A 163 -5.24 18.59 2.46
C TYR A 163 -5.28 17.13 1.99
N LEU A 164 -4.29 16.69 1.21
CA LEU A 164 -4.13 15.29 0.80
C LEU A 164 -3.91 14.38 2.02
N ALA A 165 -3.03 14.78 2.94
CA ALA A 165 -2.78 14.02 4.16
C ALA A 165 -4.05 13.88 5.03
N LEU A 166 -4.81 14.97 5.21
CA LEU A 166 -6.08 14.97 5.93
C LEU A 166 -7.13 14.09 5.22
N ALA A 167 -7.25 14.18 3.90
CA ALA A 167 -8.17 13.36 3.13
C ALA A 167 -7.82 11.86 3.24
N LEU A 168 -6.54 11.51 3.12
CA LEU A 168 -6.04 10.14 3.28
C LEU A 168 -6.22 9.64 4.72
N ALA A 169 -6.00 10.49 5.73
CA ALA A 169 -6.23 10.16 7.13
C ALA A 169 -7.71 9.91 7.40
N LEU A 170 -8.60 10.78 6.90
CA LEU A 170 -10.05 10.62 7.01
C LEU A 170 -10.52 9.35 6.29
N PHE A 171 -9.99 9.08 5.10
CA PHE A 171 -10.24 7.84 4.37
C PHE A 171 -9.79 6.61 5.16
N ALA A 172 -8.56 6.62 5.67
CA ALA A 172 -8.00 5.55 6.49
C ALA A 172 -8.80 5.34 7.78
N MET A 173 -9.29 6.40 8.43
CA MET A 173 -10.16 6.29 9.59
C MET A 173 -11.51 5.67 9.21
N LEU A 174 -12.19 6.20 8.19
CA LEU A 174 -13.50 5.69 7.75
C LEU A 174 -13.46 4.23 7.32
N PHE A 175 -12.35 3.77 6.77
CA PHE A 175 -12.20 2.38 6.31
C PHE A 175 -11.58 1.46 7.37
N GLY A 176 -10.57 1.95 8.09
CA GLY A 176 -9.82 1.18 9.09
C GLY A 176 -10.55 0.98 10.41
N THR A 177 -11.41 1.93 10.82
CA THR A 177 -12.20 1.80 12.07
C THR A 177 -13.50 1.02 11.88
N ARG A 178 -13.95 0.84 10.64
CA ARG A 178 -15.26 0.24 10.34
C ARG A 178 -15.27 -1.28 10.50
N ASN A 179 -14.10 -1.93 10.43
CA ASN A 179 -13.95 -3.37 10.61
C ASN A 179 -12.86 -3.64 11.68
N MET A 180 -13.21 -3.49 12.96
CA MET A 180 -12.31 -3.69 14.12
C MET A 180 -11.88 -5.15 14.37
N ASP A 181 -12.20 -6.07 13.47
CA ASP A 181 -11.82 -7.48 13.62
C ASP A 181 -10.56 -7.77 12.81
N ALA A 182 -9.40 -7.59 13.46
CA ALA A 182 -8.08 -7.87 12.90
C ALA A 182 -7.88 -9.35 12.49
N SER A 183 -8.86 -10.22 12.74
CA SER A 183 -8.84 -11.65 12.40
C SER A 183 -9.52 -11.99 11.07
N GLU A 184 -10.36 -11.11 10.52
CA GLU A 184 -11.03 -11.37 9.24
C GLU A 184 -10.18 -10.95 8.04
N HIS A 185 -10.13 -11.82 7.02
CA HIS A 185 -9.54 -11.49 5.73
C HIS A 185 -10.26 -10.27 5.15
N HIS A 186 -9.57 -9.13 5.06
CA HIS A 186 -10.05 -7.90 4.41
C HIS A 186 -10.20 -8.12 2.89
N ARG A 187 -11.21 -8.90 2.50
CA ARG A 187 -11.42 -9.33 1.11
C ARG A 187 -11.72 -8.13 0.23
N GLY A 188 -12.57 -7.20 0.66
CA GLY A 188 -12.84 -5.97 -0.07
C GLY A 188 -11.57 -5.16 -0.33
N LEU A 189 -10.69 -5.02 0.68
CA LEU A 189 -9.42 -4.32 0.51
C LEU A 189 -8.52 -5.02 -0.51
N MET A 190 -8.39 -6.36 -0.45
CA MET A 190 -7.60 -7.12 -1.42
C MET A 190 -8.14 -6.99 -2.85
N TRP A 191 -9.45 -6.90 -3.03
CA TRP A 191 -10.07 -6.66 -4.34
C TRP A 191 -9.78 -5.25 -4.87
N ALA A 192 -9.85 -4.22 -4.01
CA ALA A 192 -9.50 -2.86 -4.40
C ALA A 192 -8.02 -2.74 -4.78
N ILE A 193 -7.12 -3.33 -3.99
CA ILE A 193 -5.67 -3.34 -4.29
C ILE A 193 -5.40 -4.12 -5.59
N ALA A 194 -6.08 -5.24 -5.82
CA ALA A 194 -5.92 -6.01 -7.05
C ALA A 194 -6.38 -5.21 -8.29
N PHE A 195 -7.53 -4.53 -8.20
CA PHE A 195 -8.01 -3.65 -9.26
C PHE A 195 -7.04 -2.47 -9.49
N GLU A 196 -6.60 -1.82 -8.42
CA GLU A 196 -5.62 -0.74 -8.50
C GLU A 196 -4.33 -1.21 -9.20
N SER A 197 -3.85 -2.40 -8.86
CA SER A 197 -2.66 -2.99 -9.46
C SER A 197 -2.87 -3.37 -10.94
N MET A 198 -4.09 -3.76 -11.33
CA MET A 198 -4.45 -3.99 -12.73
C MET A 198 -4.42 -2.70 -13.54
N VAL A 199 -4.83 -1.57 -12.96
CA VAL A 199 -4.80 -0.25 -13.62
C VAL A 199 -3.35 0.26 -13.78
N LYS A 200 -2.44 -0.16 -12.90
CA LYS A 200 -1.01 0.21 -12.95
C LYS A 200 -0.23 -0.55 -14.04
N LEU A 201 -0.59 -1.81 -14.29
CA LEU A 201 0.06 -2.69 -15.27
C LEU A 201 -0.41 -2.39 -16.70
#